data_AF-A0AAX3VV62-F1
#
_entry.id   AF-A0AAX3VV62-F1
#
_cell.length_a   1.000
_cell.length_b   1.000
_cell.length_c   1.000
_cell.angle_alpha   90.00
_cell.angle_beta   90.00
_cell.angle_gamma   90.00
#
_symmetry.space_group_name_H-M   'P 1'
#
loop_
_entity.id
_entity.type
_entity.pdbx_description
1 polymer ?
#
loop_
_entity_poly.entity_id
_entity_poly.type
_entity_poly.pdbx_seq_one_letter_code
_entity_poly.pdbx_strand_id
1 'polypeptide(L)'
;MGGSRQQIAHSHGVSVGTVEAIIQSHQGLSDWRRHLRRVNRLREHRVTVAAYLAKHADASRGCVEQVCRTAFTWLYKHDRAWLYQQLPAAKRAVHHPSVDWEERDRKLAEQLGLLAEQASSLSALERAVDRPDCLRKYKTRLPLSYALAVRLVAAYAAQHPMP
;
A
#
# COMPACT_ATOMS: atom_id res chain seq x y z
N MET A 1 -23.06 -9.29 30.33
CA MET A 1 -22.00 -9.93 29.50
C MET A 1 -22.62 -10.57 28.27
N GLY A 2 -22.19 -10.19 27.06
CA GLY A 2 -22.62 -10.83 25.80
C GLY A 2 -21.80 -12.09 25.44
N GLY A 3 -21.11 -12.69 26.41
CA GLY A 3 -20.18 -13.82 26.21
C GLY A 3 -20.86 -15.11 25.73
N SER A 4 -20.05 -16.11 25.41
CA SER A 4 -20.59 -17.42 25.03
C SER A 4 -21.33 -18.06 26.22
N ARG A 5 -22.35 -18.88 25.92
CA ARG A 5 -23.11 -19.57 26.98
C ARG A 5 -22.20 -20.47 27.84
N GLN A 6 -21.16 -21.03 27.22
CA GLN A 6 -20.13 -21.83 27.87
C GLN A 6 -19.28 -21.01 28.85
N GLN A 7 -18.88 -19.78 28.47
CA GLN A 7 -18.14 -18.90 29.37
C GLN A 7 -18.97 -18.51 30.59
N ILE A 8 -20.25 -18.20 30.39
CA ILE A 8 -21.18 -17.86 31.48
C ILE A 8 -21.35 -19.07 32.41
N ALA A 9 -21.62 -20.24 31.84
CA ALA A 9 -21.74 -21.50 32.57
C ALA A 9 -20.50 -21.78 33.44
N HIS A 10 -19.32 -21.67 32.84
CA HIS A 10 -18.05 -21.85 33.55
C HIS A 10 -17.85 -20.82 34.68
N SER A 11 -18.07 -19.53 34.40
CA SER A 11 -17.88 -18.46 35.39
C SER A 11 -18.82 -18.54 36.60
N HIS A 12 -19.99 -19.16 36.42
CA HIS A 12 -21.01 -19.29 37.46
C HIS A 12 -21.13 -20.71 38.02
N GLY A 13 -20.29 -21.66 37.58
CA GLY A 13 -20.32 -23.05 38.04
C GLY A 13 -21.61 -23.79 37.71
N VAL A 14 -22.33 -23.39 36.66
CA VAL A 14 -23.63 -23.98 36.25
C VAL A 14 -23.52 -24.68 34.90
N SER A 15 -24.47 -25.56 34.60
CA SER A 15 -24.53 -26.22 33.28
C SER A 15 -24.92 -25.26 32.16
N VAL A 16 -24.50 -25.53 30.93
CA VAL A 16 -24.91 -24.74 29.75
C VAL A 16 -26.44 -24.76 29.58
N GLY A 17 -27.09 -25.90 29.85
CA GLY A 17 -28.54 -26.04 29.78
C GLY A 17 -29.28 -25.15 30.80
N THR A 18 -28.73 -24.98 32.00
CA THR A 18 -29.26 -24.04 33.00
C THR A 18 -29.21 -22.61 32.50
N VAL A 19 -28.11 -22.22 31.86
CA VAL A 19 -27.97 -20.88 31.25
C VAL A 19 -29.01 -20.69 30.14
N GLU A 20 -29.24 -21.71 29.30
CA GLU A 20 -30.25 -21.66 28.25
C GLU A 20 -31.68 -21.54 28.78
N ALA A 21 -32.03 -22.30 29.82
CA ALA A 21 -33.33 -22.21 30.47
C ALA A 21 -33.60 -20.80 31.02
N ILE A 22 -32.60 -20.17 31.63
CA ILE A 22 -32.71 -18.78 32.14
C ILE A 22 -32.87 -17.77 30.99
N ILE A 23 -32.16 -17.97 29.88
CA ILE A 23 -32.27 -17.11 28.70
C ILE A 23 -33.66 -17.22 28.06
N GLN A 24 -34.22 -18.43 28.03
CA GLN A 24 -35.53 -18.70 27.46
C GLN A 24 -36.67 -18.25 28.38
N SER A 25 -36.47 -18.31 29.69
CA SER A 25 -37.49 -17.90 30.68
C SER A 25 -37.70 -16.38 30.75
N HIS A 26 -36.77 -15.57 30.23
CA HIS A 26 -36.87 -14.12 30.24
C HIS A 26 -37.07 -13.56 28.83
N GLN A 27 -38.26 -13.02 28.56
CA GLN A 27 -38.57 -12.36 27.29
C GLN A 27 -37.58 -11.21 27.01
N GLY A 28 -37.05 -11.15 25.78
CA GLY A 28 -36.13 -10.08 25.36
C GLY A 28 -34.66 -10.28 25.76
N LEU A 29 -34.32 -11.22 26.65
CA LEU A 29 -32.94 -11.46 27.07
C LEU A 29 -32.05 -11.93 25.92
N SER A 30 -32.62 -12.72 25.00
CA SER A 30 -31.92 -13.16 23.78
C SER A 30 -31.56 -12.00 22.85
N ASP A 31 -32.49 -11.06 22.64
CA ASP A 31 -32.29 -9.89 21.79
C ASP A 31 -31.32 -8.89 22.45
N TRP A 32 -31.45 -8.69 23.75
CA TRP A 32 -30.51 -7.88 24.53
C TRP A 32 -29.08 -8.40 24.43
N ARG A 33 -28.86 -9.72 24.56
CA ARG A 33 -27.52 -10.31 24.36
C ARG A 33 -27.01 -10.15 22.93
N ARG A 34 -27.90 -10.26 21.93
CA ARG A 34 -27.52 -9.99 20.52
C ARG A 34 -27.08 -8.54 20.35
N HIS A 35 -27.81 -7.59 20.94
CA HIS A 35 -27.46 -6.18 20.96
C HIS A 35 -26.11 -5.95 21.64
N LEU A 36 -25.90 -6.47 22.85
CA LEU A 36 -24.63 -6.34 23.57
C LEU A 36 -23.42 -6.88 22.77
N ARG A 37 -23.57 -8.03 22.10
CA ARG A 37 -22.51 -8.57 21.23
C ARG A 37 -22.20 -7.63 20.07
N ARG A 38 -23.22 -7.05 19.45
CA ARG A 38 -23.04 -6.07 18.37
C ARG A 38 -22.32 -4.82 18.88
N VAL A 39 -22.71 -4.30 20.04
CA VAL A 39 -22.08 -3.10 20.65
C VAL A 39 -20.63 -3.38 21.04
N ASN A 40 -20.33 -4.54 21.62
CA ASN A 40 -18.96 -4.92 21.96
C ASN A 40 -18.09 -5.04 20.71
N ARG A 41 -18.57 -5.73 19.67
CA ARG A 41 -17.85 -5.85 18.39
C ARG A 41 -17.61 -4.48 17.74
N LEU A 42 -18.61 -3.59 17.81
CA LEU A 42 -18.46 -2.22 17.34
C LEU A 42 -17.33 -1.50 18.10
N ARG A 43 -17.33 -1.59 19.43
CA ARG A 43 -16.28 -0.98 20.27
C ARG A 43 -14.89 -1.55 19.95
N GLU A 44 -14.76 -2.87 19.84
CA GLU A 44 -13.50 -3.53 19.49
C GLU A 44 -12.92 -2.99 18.18
N HIS A 45 -13.72 -2.97 17.10
CA HIS A 45 -13.25 -2.47 15.82
C HIS A 45 -12.92 -0.98 15.85
N ARG A 46 -13.74 -0.16 16.55
CA ARG A 46 -13.46 1.26 16.73
C ARG A 46 -12.13 1.48 17.45
N VAL A 47 -11.88 0.72 18.53
CA VAL A 47 -10.62 0.79 19.29
C VAL A 47 -9.44 0.36 18.41
N THR A 48 -9.55 -0.71 17.61
CA THR A 48 -8.47 -1.13 16.71
C THR A 48 -8.07 -0.03 15.74
N VAL A 49 -9.05 0.59 15.07
CA VAL A 49 -8.78 1.67 14.10
C VAL A 49 -8.25 2.92 14.79
N ALA A 50 -8.86 3.32 15.92
CA ALA A 50 -8.42 4.50 16.67
C ALA A 50 -7.01 4.33 17.25
N ALA A 51 -6.67 3.15 17.78
CA ALA A 51 -5.33 2.86 18.31
C ALA A 51 -4.27 2.89 17.20
N TYR A 52 -4.62 2.45 15.99
CA TYR A 52 -3.72 2.54 14.84
C TYR A 52 -3.50 3.99 14.40
N LEU A 53 -4.57 4.78 14.29
CA LEU A 53 -4.50 6.20 13.94
C LEU A 53 -3.73 7.01 14.98
N ALA A 54 -3.90 6.71 16.27
CA ALA A 54 -3.17 7.37 17.35
C ALA A 54 -1.65 7.09 17.31
N LYS A 55 -1.25 5.89 16.85
CA LYS A 55 0.17 5.53 16.66
C LYS A 55 0.77 6.10 15.38
N HIS A 56 -0.06 6.38 14.38
CA HIS A 56 0.37 6.80 13.04
C HIS A 56 -0.47 7.99 12.56
N ALA A 57 -0.15 9.18 13.08
CA ALA A 57 -0.86 10.42 12.74
C ALA A 57 -0.84 10.76 11.24
N ASP A 58 0.21 10.35 10.51
CA ASP A 58 0.38 10.60 9.07
C ASP A 58 -0.12 9.48 8.16
N ALA A 59 -0.69 8.41 8.73
CA ALA A 59 -1.17 7.26 7.97
C ALA A 59 -2.20 7.69 6.92
N SER A 60 -2.00 7.25 5.68
CA SER A 60 -3.01 7.44 4.65
C SER A 60 -4.19 6.50 4.88
N ARG A 61 -5.37 6.86 4.37
CA ARG A 61 -6.54 5.97 4.37
C ARG A 61 -6.21 4.56 3.84
N GLY A 62 -5.43 4.46 2.77
CA GLY A 62 -5.01 3.18 2.20
C GLY A 62 -4.17 2.34 3.15
N CYS A 63 -3.31 2.99 3.94
CA CYS A 63 -2.51 2.30 4.95
C CYS A 63 -3.39 1.73 6.08
N VAL A 64 -4.36 2.51 6.57
CA VAL A 64 -5.34 2.05 7.57
C VAL A 64 -6.19 0.90 7.04
N GLU A 65 -6.63 0.98 5.78
CA GLU A 65 -7.40 -0.08 5.13
C GLU A 65 -6.60 -1.38 4.98
N GLN A 66 -5.32 -1.29 4.64
CA GLN A 66 -4.46 -2.45 4.46
C GLN A 66 -4.11 -3.13 5.79
N VAL A 67 -3.75 -2.35 6.82
CA VAL A 67 -3.33 -2.88 8.12
C VAL A 67 -4.53 -3.31 8.96
N CYS A 68 -5.61 -2.54 8.98
CA CYS A 68 -6.81 -2.82 9.78
C CYS A 68 -7.97 -3.36 8.93
N ARG A 69 -7.68 -4.11 7.86
CA ARG A 69 -8.67 -4.55 6.84
C ARG A 69 -9.97 -5.11 7.40
N THR A 70 -9.88 -6.01 8.37
CA THR A 70 -11.06 -6.66 8.98
C THR A 70 -11.92 -5.64 9.71
N ALA A 71 -11.32 -4.81 10.57
CA ALA A 71 -12.03 -3.78 11.31
C ALA A 71 -12.60 -2.70 10.38
N PHE A 72 -11.83 -2.30 9.36
CA PHE A 72 -12.23 -1.32 8.37
C PHE A 72 -13.44 -1.79 7.56
N THR A 73 -13.40 -3.01 7.01
CA THR A 73 -14.50 -3.59 6.23
C THR A 73 -15.76 -3.75 7.07
N TRP A 74 -15.61 -4.15 8.34
CA TRP A 74 -16.75 -4.29 9.24
C TRP A 74 -17.37 -2.94 9.60
N LEU A 75 -16.56 -1.94 9.96
CA LEU A 75 -17.03 -0.59 10.27
C LEU A 75 -17.62 0.10 9.05
N TYR A 76 -17.09 -0.14 7.84
CA TYR A 76 -17.68 0.39 6.62
C TYR A 76 -19.13 -0.09 6.41
N LYS A 77 -19.43 -1.34 6.76
CA LYS A 77 -20.79 -1.92 6.64
C LYS A 77 -21.73 -1.51 7.78
N HIS A 78 -21.20 -1.35 8.99
CA HIS A 78 -22.02 -1.21 10.20
C HIS A 78 -22.01 0.17 10.83
N ASP A 79 -21.03 1.01 10.50
CA ASP A 79 -20.81 2.33 11.10
C ASP A 79 -19.93 3.24 10.22
N ARG A 80 -20.44 3.52 9.02
CA ARG A 80 -19.71 4.31 8.02
C ARG A 80 -19.46 5.74 8.49
N ALA A 81 -20.44 6.38 9.13
CA ALA A 81 -20.31 7.77 9.56
C ALA A 81 -19.15 7.97 10.53
N TRP A 82 -19.03 7.11 11.56
CA TRP A 82 -17.92 7.15 12.49
C TRP A 82 -16.59 6.90 11.79
N LEU A 83 -16.52 5.92 10.88
CA LEU A 83 -15.27 5.60 10.18
C LEU A 83 -14.74 6.80 9.38
N TYR A 84 -15.60 7.50 8.64
CA TYR A 84 -15.19 8.67 7.85
C TYR A 84 -14.85 9.90 8.71
N GLN A 85 -15.44 10.03 9.91
CA GLN A 85 -15.07 11.08 10.85
C GLN A 85 -13.68 10.86 11.48
N GLN A 86 -13.26 9.61 11.65
CA GLN A 86 -11.96 9.30 12.25
C GLN A 86 -10.82 9.29 11.23
N LEU A 87 -11.12 9.06 9.96
CA LEU A 87 -10.08 9.01 8.93
C LEU A 87 -9.47 10.40 8.70
N PRO A 88 -8.14 10.48 8.50
CA PRO A 88 -7.49 11.73 8.15
C PRO A 88 -8.04 12.26 6.82
N ALA A 89 -8.07 13.59 6.69
CA ALA A 89 -8.53 14.25 5.48
C ALA A 89 -7.77 13.70 4.26
N ALA A 90 -8.48 13.53 3.15
CA ALA A 90 -7.88 13.03 1.92
C ALA A 90 -6.70 13.92 1.52
N LYS A 91 -5.49 13.35 1.47
CA LYS A 91 -4.32 14.06 0.95
C LYS A 91 -4.63 14.44 -0.50
N ARG A 92 -4.47 15.71 -0.85
CA ARG A 92 -4.64 16.18 -2.24
C ARG A 92 -3.68 15.39 -3.12
N ALA A 93 -4.18 14.90 -4.25
CA ALA A 93 -3.33 14.25 -5.23
C ALA A 93 -2.22 15.21 -5.63
N VAL A 94 -0.97 14.81 -5.42
CA VAL A 94 0.18 15.59 -5.86
C VAL A 94 0.26 15.42 -7.37
N HIS A 95 0.15 16.52 -8.10
CA HIS A 95 0.36 16.51 -9.55
C HIS A 95 1.85 16.31 -9.81
N HIS A 96 2.21 15.18 -10.40
CA HIS A 96 3.55 14.98 -10.96
C HIS A 96 3.56 15.62 -12.35
N PRO A 97 4.34 16.70 -12.58
CA PRO A 97 4.41 17.31 -13.90
C PRO A 97 4.86 16.28 -14.93
N SER A 98 4.32 16.40 -16.16
CA SER A 98 4.78 15.59 -17.28
C SER A 98 6.28 15.76 -17.42
N VAL A 99 7.00 14.64 -17.48
CA VAL A 99 8.46 14.65 -17.66
C VAL A 99 8.78 15.33 -18.99
N ASP A 100 9.62 16.38 -18.95
CA ASP A 100 10.22 16.94 -20.16
C ASP A 100 11.21 15.93 -20.71
N TRP A 101 10.78 15.21 -21.75
CA TRP A 101 11.58 14.17 -22.37
C TRP A 101 12.70 14.75 -23.24
N GLU A 102 12.53 15.95 -23.80
CA GLU A 102 13.58 16.58 -24.62
C GLU A 102 14.75 17.05 -23.76
N GLU A 103 14.47 17.73 -22.65
CA GLU A 103 15.53 18.17 -21.73
C GLU A 103 16.25 16.96 -21.13
N ARG A 104 15.49 15.91 -20.81
CA ARG A 104 16.05 14.65 -20.30
C ARG A 104 16.90 13.93 -21.35
N ASP A 105 16.51 13.96 -22.63
CA ASP A 105 17.27 13.38 -23.73
C ASP A 105 18.57 14.14 -23.97
N ARG A 106 18.56 15.48 -23.95
CA ARG A 106 19.78 16.29 -24.08
C ARG A 106 20.77 16.03 -22.95
N LYS A 107 20.30 16.08 -21.70
CA LYS A 107 21.16 15.81 -20.52
C LYS A 107 21.75 14.41 -20.54
N LEU A 108 20.97 13.41 -20.97
CA LEU A 108 21.45 12.03 -21.03
C LEU A 108 22.45 11.86 -22.18
N ALA A 109 22.27 12.52 -23.32
CA ALA A 109 23.25 12.52 -24.41
C ALA A 109 24.58 13.17 -23.99
N GLU A 110 24.55 14.28 -23.24
CA GLU A 110 25.76 14.90 -22.68
C GLU A 110 26.50 13.94 -21.73
N GLN A 111 25.77 13.30 -20.81
CA GLN A 111 26.34 12.30 -19.89
C GLN A 111 26.98 11.13 -20.63
N LEU A 112 26.33 10.63 -21.68
CA LEU A 112 26.87 9.56 -22.51
C LEU A 112 28.14 9.98 -23.25
N GLY A 113 28.21 11.23 -23.72
CA GLY A 113 29.40 11.77 -24.36
C GLY A 113 30.63 11.78 -23.44
N LEU A 114 30.42 12.10 -22.15
CA LEU A 114 31.50 12.06 -21.14
C LEU A 114 31.95 10.63 -20.80
N LEU A 115 31.10 9.63 -21.05
CA LEU A 115 31.32 8.22 -20.74
C LEU A 115 31.67 7.39 -21.99
N ALA A 116 32.13 8.03 -23.06
CA ALA A 116 32.49 7.39 -24.32
C ALA A 116 33.50 6.24 -24.16
N GLU A 117 34.46 6.38 -23.26
CA GLU A 117 35.48 5.36 -22.95
C GLU A 117 34.89 4.08 -22.34
N GLN A 118 33.68 4.13 -21.77
CA GLN A 118 33.00 2.99 -21.15
C GLN A 118 31.96 2.35 -22.09
N ALA A 119 31.95 2.74 -23.38
CA ALA A 119 30.97 2.35 -24.38
C ALA A 119 31.14 0.92 -24.94
N SER A 120 31.58 -0.05 -24.13
CA SER A 120 31.76 -1.44 -24.58
C SER A 120 30.46 -2.11 -25.03
N SER A 121 29.32 -1.68 -24.50
CA SER A 121 27.99 -2.08 -24.95
C SER A 121 26.94 -1.07 -24.51
N LEU A 122 25.73 -1.12 -25.09
CA LEU A 122 24.60 -0.28 -24.66
C LEU A 122 24.29 -0.47 -23.16
N SER A 123 24.36 -1.71 -22.66
CA SER A 123 24.11 -2.00 -21.25
C SER A 123 25.25 -1.55 -20.33
N ALA A 124 26.48 -1.41 -20.84
CA ALA A 124 27.58 -0.82 -20.06
C ALA A 124 27.35 0.68 -19.87
N LEU A 125 26.94 1.39 -20.93
CA LEU A 125 26.56 2.81 -20.86
C LEU A 125 25.36 3.05 -19.93
N GLU A 126 24.32 2.22 -20.01
CA GLU A 126 23.15 2.34 -19.13
C GLU A 126 23.51 2.16 -17.64
N ARG A 127 24.45 1.25 -17.33
CA ARG A 127 24.98 1.08 -15.97
C ARG A 127 25.82 2.28 -15.53
N ALA A 128 26.62 2.85 -16.41
CA ALA A 128 27.46 4.02 -16.11
C ALA A 128 26.64 5.29 -15.82
N VAL A 129 25.43 5.41 -16.37
CA VAL A 129 24.49 6.53 -16.13
C VAL A 129 23.52 6.24 -14.95
N ASP A 130 23.73 5.14 -14.21
CA ASP A 130 22.87 4.67 -13.10
C ASP A 130 21.38 4.55 -13.49
N ARG A 131 21.13 4.16 -14.75
CA ARG A 131 19.78 4.04 -15.32
C ARG A 131 19.66 2.78 -16.17
N PRO A 132 19.44 1.61 -15.54
CA PRO A 132 19.30 0.36 -16.27
C PRO A 132 18.10 0.41 -17.23
N ASP A 133 18.29 -0.15 -18.44
CA ASP A 133 17.31 -0.31 -19.51
C ASP A 133 16.66 0.98 -20.06
N CYS A 134 17.17 2.17 -19.69
CA CYS A 134 16.51 3.41 -20.05
C CYS A 134 16.54 3.70 -21.57
N LEU A 135 17.64 3.37 -22.27
CA LEU A 135 17.77 3.62 -23.71
C LEU A 135 16.91 2.65 -24.51
N ARG A 136 16.80 1.39 -24.06
CA ARG A 136 15.95 0.38 -24.69
C ARG A 136 14.47 0.65 -24.45
N LYS A 137 14.10 0.97 -23.21
CA LYS A 137 12.70 1.18 -22.80
C LYS A 137 12.10 2.47 -23.37
N TYR A 138 12.91 3.53 -23.49
CA TYR A 138 12.45 4.84 -23.92
C TYR A 138 13.05 5.27 -25.26
N LYS A 139 13.44 4.33 -26.14
CA LYS A 139 14.02 4.61 -27.46
C LYS A 139 13.26 5.66 -28.28
N THR A 140 11.93 5.60 -28.27
CA THR A 140 11.07 6.55 -29.00
C THR A 140 10.99 7.93 -28.37
N ARG A 141 11.33 8.05 -27.08
CA ARG A 141 11.31 9.30 -26.30
C ARG A 141 12.70 9.88 -26.06
N LEU A 142 13.76 9.12 -26.33
CA LEU A 142 15.16 9.51 -26.18
C LEU A 142 15.94 9.31 -27.51
N PRO A 143 15.50 9.93 -28.62
CA PRO A 143 16.10 9.70 -29.93
C PRO A 143 17.58 10.13 -30.00
N LEU A 144 17.96 11.26 -29.38
CA LEU A 144 19.32 11.79 -29.43
C LEU A 144 20.28 10.89 -28.64
N SER A 145 19.91 10.55 -27.41
CA SER A 145 20.71 9.69 -26.55
C SER A 145 20.89 8.30 -27.13
N TYR A 146 19.83 7.73 -27.70
CA TYR A 146 19.88 6.40 -28.30
C TYR A 146 20.81 6.39 -29.53
N ALA A 147 20.68 7.38 -30.41
CA ALA A 147 21.54 7.49 -31.58
C ALA A 147 23.01 7.67 -31.20
N LEU A 148 23.29 8.50 -30.19
CA LEU A 148 24.64 8.72 -29.67
C LEU A 148 25.22 7.43 -29.06
N ALA A 149 24.45 6.73 -28.22
CA ALA A 149 24.89 5.47 -27.60
C ALA A 149 25.25 4.42 -28.65
N VAL A 150 24.45 4.27 -29.71
CA VAL A 150 24.74 3.34 -30.82
C VAL A 150 26.03 3.72 -31.54
N ARG A 151 26.25 5.03 -31.79
CA ARG A 151 27.49 5.52 -32.41
C ARG A 151 28.72 5.26 -31.54
N LEU A 152 28.62 5.51 -30.23
CA LEU A 152 29.71 5.29 -29.28
C LEU A 152 30.10 3.82 -29.19
N VAL A 153 29.11 2.92 -29.11
CA VAL A 153 29.35 1.47 -29.08
C VAL A 153 30.00 0.99 -30.38
N ALA A 154 29.56 1.50 -31.53
CA ALA A 154 30.17 1.16 -32.82
C ALA A 154 31.63 1.68 -32.91
N ALA A 155 31.89 2.89 -32.43
CA ALA A 155 33.24 3.46 -32.40
C ALA A 155 34.17 2.68 -31.47
N TYR A 156 33.69 2.26 -30.29
CA TYR A 156 34.44 1.43 -29.35
C TYR A 156 34.79 0.07 -29.97
N ALA A 157 33.83 -0.59 -30.63
CA ALA A 157 34.07 -1.86 -31.31
C ALA A 157 35.11 -1.75 -32.44
N ALA A 158 35.17 -0.62 -33.15
CA ALA A 158 36.16 -0.38 -34.19
C ALA A 158 37.58 -0.16 -33.63
N GLN A 159 37.71 0.39 -32.42
CA GLN A 159 38.98 0.63 -31.75
C GLN A 159 39.53 -0.63 -31.07
N HIS A 160 38.67 -1.59 -30.74
CA HIS A 160 39.04 -2.85 -30.08
C HIS A 160 38.55 -4.05 -30.91
N PRO A 161 39.11 -4.28 -32.11
CA PRO A 161 38.79 -5.46 -32.89
C PRO A 161 39.17 -6.70 -32.07
N MET A 162 38.20 -7.60 -31.88
CA MET A 162 38.45 -8.89 -31.23
C MET A 162 39.55 -9.64 -32.01
N PRO A 163 40.51 -10.28 -31.31
CA PRO A 163 41.59 -11.04 -31.94
C PRO A 163 41.09 -12.27 -32.72
#